data_AF-A0A6G4V8M5-F1
#
_entry.id   AF-A0A6G4V8M5-F1
#
_cell.length_a   1.000
_cell.length_b   1.000
_cell.length_c   1.000
_cell.angle_alpha   90.00
_cell.angle_beta   90.00
_cell.angle_gamma   90.00
#
_symmetry.space_group_name_H-M   'P 1'
#
loop_
_entity.id
_entity.type
_entity.pdbx_description
1 polymer ?
#
loop_
_entity_poly.entity_id
_entity_poly.type
_entity_poly.pdbx_seq_one_letter_code
_entity_poly.pdbx_strand_id
1 'polypeptide(L)' 'MGIFSKRPAADPVEQDRQLQQAKREATERNREIYGRIQNGTASREDKRIFNAGRKRSGRV' A
#
# COMPACT_ATOMS: atom_id res chain seq x y z
N MET A 1 33.06 -18.97 -11.31
CA MET A 1 31.97 -19.42 -10.41
C MET A 1 31.49 -18.22 -9.62
N GLY A 2 30.36 -17.62 -10.00
CA GLY A 2 29.82 -16.44 -9.33
C GLY A 2 29.04 -16.84 -8.07
N ILE A 3 29.59 -16.50 -6.91
CA ILE A 3 28.90 -16.59 -5.61
C ILE A 3 27.78 -15.56 -5.62
N PHE A 4 26.57 -15.98 -6.00
CA PHE A 4 25.36 -15.22 -5.70
C PHE A 4 25.34 -15.01 -4.19
N SER A 5 25.52 -13.77 -3.74
CA SER A 5 25.31 -13.39 -2.34
C SER A 5 23.83 -13.58 -2.05
N LYS A 6 23.50 -14.81 -1.62
CA LYS A 6 22.18 -15.21 -1.18
C LYS A 6 21.82 -14.24 -0.06
N ARG A 7 20.93 -13.29 -0.35
CA ARG A 7 20.28 -12.50 0.70
C ARG A 7 19.85 -13.49 1.79
N PRO A 8 20.10 -13.20 3.08
CA PRO A 8 19.63 -14.08 4.14
C PRO A 8 18.15 -14.35 3.88
N ALA A 9 17.76 -15.63 3.89
CA ALA A 9 16.38 -16.01 3.68
C ALA A 9 15.56 -15.27 4.75
N ALA A 10 14.80 -14.25 4.33
CA ALA A 10 13.88 -13.58 5.21
C ALA A 10 12.97 -14.66 5.79
N ASP A 11 12.77 -14.66 7.10
CA ASP A 11 11.84 -15.59 7.72
C ASP A 11 10.46 -15.39 7.06
N PRO A 12 9.93 -16.39 6.35
CA PRO A 12 8.67 -16.24 5.61
C PRO A 12 7.51 -15.86 6.53
N VAL A 13 7.56 -16.22 7.82
CA VAL A 13 6.53 -15.86 8.81
C VAL A 13 6.63 -14.39 9.21
N GLU A 14 7.84 -13.87 9.41
CA GLU A 14 8.03 -12.44 9.70
C GLU A 14 7.68 -11.58 8.49
N GLN A 15 8.03 -12.03 7.29
CA GLN A 15 7.69 -11.35 6.04
C GLN A 15 6.17 -11.31 5.82
N ASP A 16 5.46 -12.40 6.08
CA ASP A 16 3.99 -12.43 5.98
C ASP A 16 3.34 -11.48 7.01
N ARG A 17 3.82 -11.47 8.25
CA ARG A 17 3.34 -10.53 9.28
C ARG A 17 3.52 -9.07 8.88
N GLN A 18 4.70 -8.71 8.36
CA GLN A 18 4.97 -7.36 7.88
C GLN A 18 4.06 -6.98 6.70
N LEU A 19 3.85 -7.91 5.76
CA LEU A 19 2.93 -7.69 4.63
C LEU A 19 1.48 -7.51 5.11
N GLN A 20 1.02 -8.28 6.08
CA GLN A 20 -0.31 -8.15 6.66
C GLN A 20 -0.48 -6.80 7.37
N GLN A 21 0.54 -6.37 8.11
CA GLN A 21 0.54 -5.09 8.81
C GLN A 21 0.51 -3.91 7.81
N ALA A 22 1.37 -3.95 6.79
CA ALA A 22 1.39 -2.95 5.72
C ALA A 22 0.05 -2.89 4.95
N LYS A 23 -0.61 -4.04 4.73
CA LYS A 23 -1.95 -4.08 4.10
C LYS A 23 -3.00 -3.39 4.97
N ARG A 24 -2.96 -3.58 6.29
CA ARG A 24 -3.89 -2.92 7.23
C ARG A 24 -3.69 -1.41 7.22
N GLU A 25 -2.44 -0.96 7.38
CA GLU A 25 -2.09 0.47 7.34
C GLU A 25 -2.49 1.12 6.01
N ALA A 26 -2.22 0.46 4.89
CA ALA A 26 -2.61 0.96 3.57
C ALA A 26 -4.13 1.06 3.42
N THR A 27 -4.89 0.15 4.02
CA THR A 27 -6.36 0.16 4.00
C THR A 27 -6.91 1.31 4.83
N GLU A 28 -6.36 1.53 6.03
CA GLU A 28 -6.73 2.66 6.90
C GLU A 28 -6.45 4.00 6.21
N ARG A 29 -5.25 4.15 5.64
CA ARG A 29 -4.87 5.35 4.89
C ARG A 29 -5.80 5.63 3.71
N ASN A 30 -6.20 4.59 2.97
CA ASN A 30 -7.17 4.73 1.89
C ASN A 30 -8.56 5.16 2.38
N ARG A 31 -9.00 4.67 3.55
CA ARG A 31 -10.28 5.10 4.15
C ARG A 31 -10.23 6.57 4.57
N GLU A 32 -9.13 7.01 5.16
CA GLU A 32 -8.94 8.42 5.51
C GLU A 32 -8.97 9.32 4.27
N ILE A 33 -8.21 8.95 3.23
CA ILE A 33 -8.19 9.67 1.94
C ILE A 33 -9.60 9.74 1.36
N TYR A 34 -10.34 8.63 1.37
CA TYR A 34 -11.72 8.61 0.91
C TYR A 34 -12.62 9.55 1.71
N GLY A 35 -12.51 9.55 3.04
CA GLY A 35 -13.25 10.48 3.91
C GLY A 35 -12.91 11.95 3.60
N ARG A 36 -11.63 12.28 3.41
CA ARG A 36 -11.20 13.64 3.01
C ARG A 36 -11.76 14.03 1.63
N ILE A 37 -11.84 13.07 0.70
CA ILE A 37 -12.44 13.31 -0.64
C ILE A 37 -13.92 13.62 -0.51
N GLN A 38 -14.67 12.82 0.27
CA GLN A 38 -16.09 13.05 0.51
C GLN A 38 -16.36 14.39 1.20
N ASN A 39 -15.52 14.77 2.16
CA ASN A 39 -15.63 16.04 2.89
C ASN A 39 -15.13 17.26 2.09
N GLY A 40 -14.58 17.06 0.89
CA GLY A 40 -14.02 18.14 0.06
C GLY A 40 -12.69 18.71 0.55
N THR A 41 -12.11 18.18 1.63
CA THR A 41 -10.84 18.65 2.22
C THR A 41 -9.61 17.92 1.69
N ALA A 42 -9.79 16.95 0.78
CA ALA A 42 -8.70 16.19 0.20
C ALA A 42 -7.72 17.07 -0.60
N SER A 43 -6.44 16.88 -0.31
CA SER A 43 -5.35 17.49 -1.06
C SER A 43 -5.25 16.93 -2.48
N ARG A 44 -4.47 17.60 -3.33
CA ARG A 44 -4.16 17.10 -4.68
C ARG A 44 -3.39 15.76 -4.65
N GLU A 45 -2.60 15.53 -3.61
CA GLU A 45 -1.88 14.28 -3.40
C GLU A 45 -2.82 13.14 -3.01
N ASP A 46 -3.74 13.38 -2.07
CA ASP A 46 -4.78 12.42 -1.66
C ASP A 46 -5.59 11.91 -2.87
N LYS A 47 -6.00 12.82 -3.75
CA LYS A 47 -6.73 12.50 -4.99
C LYS A 47 -5.88 11.67 -5.96
N ARG A 48 -4.57 11.94 -6.06
CA ARG A 48 -3.65 11.14 -6.90
C ARG A 48 -3.51 9.72 -6.36
N ILE A 49 -3.32 9.56 -5.05
CA ILE A 49 -3.21 8.26 -4.39
C ILE A 49 -4.51 7.46 -4.58
N PHE A 50 -5.66 8.09 -4.35
CA PHE A 50 -6.96 7.46 -4.54
C PHE A 50 -7.18 6.98 -5.99
N ASN A 51 -6.88 7.83 -6.98
CA ASN A 51 -7.01 7.46 -8.39
C ASN A 51 -6.05 6.36 -8.80
N ALA A 52 -4.81 6.37 -8.31
CA ALA A 52 -3.86 5.28 -8.55
C ALA A 52 -4.35 3.95 -7.97
N GLY A 53 -4.95 3.98 -6.77
CA GLY A 53 -5.60 2.83 -6.15
C GLY A 53 -6.79 2.30 -6.97
N ARG A 54 -7.68 3.19 -7.45
CA ARG A 54 -8.81 2.82 -8.32
C ARG A 54 -8.37 2.15 -9.62
N LYS A 55 -7.40 2.75 -10.32
CA LYS A 55 -6.84 2.17 -11.56
C LYS A 55 -6.24 0.79 -11.34
N ARG A 56 -5.50 0.58 -10.23
CA ARG A 56 -4.90 -0.72 -9.90
C ARG A 56 -5.96 -1.81 -9.64
N SER A 57 -7.12 -1.44 -9.11
CA SER A 57 -8.23 -2.37 -8.86
C SER A 57 -9.15 -2.58 -10.06
N GLY A 58 -8.86 -1.96 -11.22
CA GLY A 58 -9.71 -2.04 -12.41
C GLY A 58 -11.03 -1.27 -12.30
N ARG A 59 -11.25 -0.55 -11.19
CA ARG A 59 -12.38 0.37 -11.04
C ARG A 59 -12.05 1.70 -11.72
N VAL A 60 -12.29 1.76 -13.03
CA VAL A 60 -12.28 3.01 -13.80
C VAL A 60 -13.47 3.86 -13.36
#